data_AF-A0AAN7B204-F1
#
_entry.id   AF-A0AAN7B204-F1
#
_cell.length_a   1.000
_cell.length_b   1.000
_cell.length_c   1.000
_cell.angle_alpha   90.00
_cell.angle_beta   90.00
_cell.angle_gamma   90.00
#
_symmetry.space_group_name_H-M   'P 1'
#
loop_
_entity.id
_entity.type
_entity.pdbx_description
1 polymer ?
#
loop_
_entity_poly.entity_id
_entity_poly.type
_entity_poly.pdbx_seq_one_letter_code
_entity_poly.pdbx_strand_id
1 'polypeptide(L)'
;MQPLTKLASLTLHLLAISPSVLSSPLSAAPQVPRDITAAALKPGNGTHNGYFYTYWTDNASGSVSYSNKDPGGAYVISWKNVSNFYGGKGWGPSSATPNTISYSAKFAPSGNAYLSVYGMTRSSPANKNGGLVEFYIMENYGTYDPSTAFSPTYSGTDGGLVEVDGGEYRVGMTRHYYWTQLPGTGSSMVLRVYSVRKGDQKRSKGKVDLKKHFDTWREKLNVDIGASEEFDFVIVAVEGYQSSGEAEVVVAGV
;
A
#
# COMPACT_ATOMS: atom_id res chain seq x y z
N MET A 1 33.41 -12.62 -82.56
CA MET A 1 33.73 -13.66 -81.56
C MET A 1 33.09 -13.26 -80.24
N GLN A 2 32.05 -13.97 -79.81
CA GLN A 2 31.65 -14.02 -78.39
C GLN A 2 32.72 -14.82 -77.60
N PRO A 3 32.84 -14.77 -76.25
CA PRO A 3 31.71 -14.65 -75.32
C PRO A 3 31.95 -13.99 -73.92
N LEU A 4 30.87 -14.00 -73.09
CA LEU A 4 30.77 -14.25 -71.62
C LEU A 4 31.73 -13.47 -70.71
N THR A 5 31.35 -12.76 -69.63
CA THR A 5 30.52 -13.11 -68.45
C THR A 5 30.72 -11.91 -67.48
N LYS A 6 29.81 -11.43 -66.63
CA LYS A 6 29.28 -12.05 -65.40
C LYS A 6 28.40 -10.97 -64.74
N LEU A 7 27.18 -11.33 -64.34
CA LEU A 7 26.38 -10.55 -63.38
C LEU A 7 27.08 -10.57 -62.02
N ALA A 8 27.30 -9.39 -61.42
CA ALA A 8 27.71 -9.27 -60.04
C ALA A 8 26.46 -9.31 -59.14
N SER A 9 26.31 -10.42 -58.42
CA SER A 9 25.36 -10.62 -57.33
C SER A 9 25.73 -9.72 -56.16
N LEU A 10 24.83 -8.81 -55.76
CA LEU A 10 24.97 -8.01 -54.55
C LEU A 10 24.31 -8.78 -53.40
N THR A 11 25.12 -9.48 -52.61
CA THR A 11 24.66 -10.25 -51.44
C THR A 11 24.49 -9.31 -50.24
N LEU A 12 23.23 -9.03 -49.90
CA LEU A 12 22.82 -8.29 -48.71
C LEU A 12 23.16 -9.12 -47.45
N HIS A 13 24.19 -8.70 -46.70
CA HIS A 13 24.49 -9.27 -45.39
C HIS A 13 23.56 -8.64 -44.34
N LEU A 14 22.50 -9.37 -43.97
CA LEU A 14 21.62 -9.02 -42.87
C LEU A 14 22.35 -9.32 -41.55
N LEU A 15 22.83 -8.26 -40.88
CA LEU A 15 23.42 -8.38 -39.55
C LEU A 15 22.29 -8.59 -38.54
N ALA A 16 22.05 -9.83 -38.13
CA ALA A 16 21.13 -10.16 -37.06
C ALA A 16 21.75 -9.74 -35.72
N ILE A 17 21.34 -8.58 -35.20
CA ILE A 17 21.64 -8.17 -33.82
C ILE A 17 20.61 -8.87 -32.94
N SER A 18 21.01 -9.97 -32.31
CA SER A 18 20.25 -10.61 -31.24
C SER A 18 20.26 -9.70 -30.00
N PRO A 19 19.11 -9.23 -29.50
CA PRO A 19 19.09 -8.62 -28.18
C PRO A 19 19.31 -9.71 -27.13
N SER A 20 20.47 -9.67 -26.48
CA SER A 20 20.72 -10.42 -25.26
C SER A 20 19.74 -9.92 -24.20
N VAL A 21 18.66 -10.66 -23.98
CA VAL A 21 17.77 -10.42 -22.84
C VAL A 21 18.54 -10.84 -21.60
N LEU A 22 19.17 -9.87 -20.93
CA LEU A 22 19.67 -10.02 -19.57
C LEU A 22 18.45 -10.26 -18.67
N SER A 23 18.06 -11.53 -18.52
CA SER A 23 17.14 -11.94 -17.47
C SER A 23 17.82 -11.67 -16.14
N SER A 24 17.51 -10.53 -15.52
CA SER A 24 17.84 -10.29 -14.13
C SER A 24 17.20 -11.42 -13.31
N PRO A 25 17.93 -12.09 -12.40
CA PRO A 25 17.29 -13.04 -11.51
C PRO A 25 16.25 -12.27 -10.70
N LEU A 26 14.98 -12.53 -10.99
CA LEU A 26 13.88 -12.13 -10.14
C LEU A 26 14.14 -12.83 -8.80
N SER A 27 14.74 -12.13 -7.84
CA SER A 27 14.91 -12.61 -6.48
C SER A 27 13.54 -13.08 -6.02
N ALA A 28 13.36 -14.40 -5.92
CA ALA A 28 12.14 -14.98 -5.40
C ALA A 28 11.91 -14.35 -4.02
N ALA A 29 10.75 -13.70 -3.84
CA ALA A 29 10.39 -13.19 -2.53
C ALA A 29 10.47 -14.35 -1.54
N PRO A 30 11.13 -14.18 -0.37
CA PRO A 30 11.20 -15.22 0.64
C PRO A 30 9.78 -15.73 0.92
N GLN A 31 9.56 -17.03 0.70
CA GLN A 31 8.32 -17.67 1.14
C GLN A 31 8.35 -17.64 2.66
N VAL A 32 7.36 -17.00 3.30
CA VAL A 32 7.23 -17.10 4.75
C VAL A 32 6.88 -18.56 5.04
N PRO A 33 7.65 -19.28 5.86
CA PRO A 33 7.20 -20.56 6.38
C PRO A 33 5.86 -20.32 7.06
N ARG A 34 4.81 -21.06 6.64
CA ARG A 34 3.48 -21.03 7.27
C ARG A 34 3.53 -21.70 8.63
N ASP A 35 4.38 -21.20 9.53
CA ASP A 35 4.42 -21.68 10.89
C ASP A 35 3.36 -20.91 11.67
N ILE A 36 2.15 -21.48 11.74
CA ILE A 36 0.98 -20.89 12.41
C ILE A 36 1.15 -20.91 13.94
N THR A 37 2.31 -21.35 14.46
CA THR A 37 2.57 -21.54 15.89
C THR A 37 3.05 -20.30 16.65
N ALA A 38 3.49 -19.22 15.98
CA ALA A 38 3.77 -17.97 16.71
C ALA A 38 2.48 -17.43 17.32
N ALA A 39 2.50 -17.14 18.62
CA ALA A 39 1.32 -16.72 19.37
C ALA A 39 0.72 -15.43 18.80
N ALA A 40 -0.61 -15.42 18.68
CA ALA A 40 -1.34 -14.23 18.29
C ALA A 40 -1.05 -13.09 19.28
N LEU A 41 -0.72 -11.91 18.76
CA LEU A 41 -0.47 -10.73 19.56
C LEU A 41 -1.80 -10.07 19.95
N LYS A 42 -1.83 -9.45 21.13
CA LYS A 42 -2.91 -8.55 21.52
C LYS A 42 -2.83 -7.25 20.69
N PRO A 43 -3.95 -6.53 20.51
CA PRO A 43 -3.93 -5.19 19.92
C PRO A 43 -2.93 -4.29 20.61
N GLY A 44 -2.16 -3.54 19.82
CA GLY A 44 -1.04 -2.73 20.28
C GLY A 44 -0.02 -2.52 19.18
N ASN A 45 1.09 -1.90 19.55
CA ASN A 45 2.22 -1.63 18.65
C ASN A 45 3.55 -1.99 19.32
N GLY A 46 4.61 -2.02 18.53
CA GLY A 46 5.96 -2.30 19.00
C GLY A 46 6.93 -2.53 17.85
N THR A 47 8.06 -3.16 18.15
CA THR A 47 9.07 -3.53 17.15
C THR A 47 9.33 -5.03 17.14
N HIS A 48 9.50 -5.60 15.95
CA HIS A 48 9.82 -7.02 15.77
C HIS A 48 10.75 -7.19 14.56
N ASN A 49 11.93 -7.79 14.77
CA ASN A 49 12.98 -7.96 13.75
C ASN A 49 13.33 -6.69 12.97
N GLY A 50 13.45 -5.56 13.67
CA GLY A 50 13.82 -4.29 13.06
C GLY A 50 12.69 -3.57 12.32
N TYR A 51 11.47 -4.08 12.32
CA TYR A 51 10.28 -3.41 11.78
C TYR A 51 9.36 -2.97 12.91
N PHE A 52 8.78 -1.78 12.78
CA PHE A 52 7.62 -1.37 13.57
C PHE A 52 6.42 -2.21 13.17
N TYR A 53 5.55 -2.52 14.12
CA TYR A 53 4.23 -3.08 13.86
C TYR A 53 3.17 -2.32 14.65
N THR A 54 1.97 -2.27 14.09
CA THR A 54 0.76 -1.85 14.80
C THR A 54 -0.39 -2.77 14.40
N TYR A 55 -1.24 -3.08 15.37
CA TYR A 55 -2.43 -3.88 15.21
C TYR A 55 -3.54 -3.30 16.09
N TRP A 56 -4.66 -2.95 15.47
CA TRP A 56 -5.84 -2.41 16.13
C TRP A 56 -7.09 -3.16 15.68
N THR A 57 -8.06 -3.31 16.57
CA THR A 57 -9.41 -3.78 16.26
C THR A 57 -10.41 -3.18 17.23
N ASP A 58 -11.63 -2.94 16.77
CA ASP A 58 -12.73 -2.48 17.63
C ASP A 58 -13.24 -3.56 18.59
N ASN A 59 -12.89 -4.83 18.36
CA ASN A 59 -13.38 -6.00 19.08
C ASN A 59 -14.91 -6.07 19.22
N ALA A 60 -15.67 -5.41 18.33
CA ALA A 60 -17.11 -5.34 18.45
C ALA A 60 -17.80 -6.67 18.04
N SER A 61 -17.18 -7.42 17.12
CA SER A 61 -17.63 -8.76 16.74
C SER A 61 -16.50 -9.58 16.12
N GLY A 62 -16.71 -10.90 16.07
CA GLY A 62 -15.80 -11.82 15.38
C GLY A 62 -14.47 -12.02 16.08
N SER A 63 -13.47 -12.44 15.33
CA SER A 63 -12.10 -12.61 15.84
C SER A 63 -11.05 -12.24 14.80
N VAL A 64 -9.91 -11.76 15.28
CA VAL A 64 -8.70 -11.49 14.51
C VAL A 64 -7.53 -12.17 15.21
N SER A 65 -6.69 -12.84 14.43
CA SER A 65 -5.40 -13.36 14.87
C SER A 65 -4.31 -12.68 14.07
N TYR A 66 -3.56 -11.78 14.71
CA TYR A 66 -2.39 -11.12 14.14
C TYR A 66 -1.12 -11.71 14.72
N SER A 67 -0.16 -12.08 13.88
CA SER A 67 1.12 -12.65 14.32
C SER A 67 2.28 -12.07 13.51
N ASN A 68 3.25 -11.50 14.22
CA ASN A 68 4.56 -11.21 13.62
C ASN A 68 5.29 -12.52 13.30
N LYS A 69 5.99 -12.55 12.15
CA LYS A 69 6.77 -13.70 11.70
C LYS A 69 8.20 -13.30 11.36
N ASP A 70 9.03 -14.31 11.20
CA ASP A 70 10.41 -14.22 10.74
C ASP A 70 10.52 -14.65 9.27
N PRO A 71 11.51 -14.13 8.52
CA PRO A 71 12.42 -13.06 8.89
C PRO A 71 11.83 -11.65 8.65
N GLY A 72 12.37 -10.65 9.34
CA GLY A 72 12.16 -9.23 9.04
C GLY A 72 10.71 -8.74 9.10
N GLY A 73 10.25 -8.16 7.99
CA GLY A 73 8.94 -7.51 7.85
C GLY A 73 7.76 -8.48 7.64
N ALA A 74 7.93 -9.78 7.89
CA ALA A 74 6.88 -10.77 7.71
C ALA A 74 5.82 -10.72 8.83
N TYR A 75 4.55 -10.83 8.45
CA TYR A 75 3.42 -11.02 9.38
C TYR A 75 2.30 -11.82 8.72
N VAL A 76 1.47 -12.45 9.55
CA VAL A 76 0.26 -13.16 9.14
C VAL A 76 -0.92 -12.58 9.90
N ILE A 77 -2.05 -12.42 9.22
CA ILE A 77 -3.31 -12.07 9.84
C ILE A 77 -4.43 -12.96 9.30
N SER A 78 -5.24 -13.51 10.18
CA SER A 78 -6.50 -14.16 9.83
C SER A 78 -7.64 -13.55 10.62
N TRP A 79 -8.80 -13.44 9.99
CA TRP A 79 -9.95 -12.81 10.59
C TRP A 79 -11.24 -13.50 10.20
N LYS A 80 -12.23 -13.45 11.10
CA LYS A 80 -13.53 -14.10 10.89
C LYS A 80 -14.66 -13.26 11.46
N ASN A 81 -15.60 -12.89 10.60
CA ASN A 81 -16.83 -12.14 10.92
C ASN A 81 -16.58 -10.90 11.80
N VAL A 82 -15.49 -10.19 11.48
CA VAL A 82 -15.06 -9.03 12.26
C VAL A 82 -15.95 -7.83 12.02
N SER A 83 -16.00 -6.92 12.98
CA SER A 83 -16.54 -5.58 12.73
C SER A 83 -15.51 -4.72 12.02
N ASN A 84 -14.39 -4.37 12.67
CA ASN A 84 -13.30 -3.62 12.05
C ASN A 84 -11.93 -3.94 12.68
N PHE A 85 -10.87 -3.98 11.86
CA PHE A 85 -9.48 -4.03 12.30
C PHE A 85 -8.53 -3.50 11.22
N TYR A 86 -7.34 -3.09 11.62
CA TYR A 86 -6.17 -3.01 10.74
C TYR A 86 -4.93 -3.56 11.44
N GLY A 87 -3.98 -4.08 10.68
CA GLY A 87 -2.70 -4.54 11.22
C GLY A 87 -1.61 -4.66 10.15
N GLY A 88 -0.38 -4.35 10.52
CA GLY A 88 0.72 -4.30 9.56
C GLY A 88 2.10 -4.07 10.16
N LYS A 89 3.11 -4.13 9.29
CA LYS A 89 4.52 -3.85 9.61
C LYS A 89 5.11 -2.78 8.70
N GLY A 90 6.12 -2.07 9.19
CA GLY A 90 6.83 -1.03 8.46
C GLY A 90 7.73 -0.19 9.37
N TRP A 91 7.57 1.13 9.30
CA TRP A 91 8.36 2.13 9.99
C TRP A 91 7.48 2.91 10.97
N GLY A 92 7.97 3.07 12.19
CA GLY A 92 7.24 3.73 13.27
C GLY A 92 7.76 5.14 13.54
N PRO A 93 7.37 5.75 14.68
CA PRO A 93 7.72 7.12 14.99
C PRO A 93 9.24 7.28 15.07
N SER A 94 9.75 8.40 14.56
CA SER A 94 11.19 8.72 14.58
C SER A 94 12.08 7.78 13.75
N SER A 95 11.51 6.88 12.95
CA SER A 95 12.24 6.10 11.96
C SER A 95 12.19 6.79 10.60
N ALA A 96 13.31 6.85 9.88
CA ALA A 96 13.31 7.29 8.50
C ALA A 96 12.47 6.31 7.66
N THR A 97 11.33 6.78 7.14
CA THR A 97 10.53 6.00 6.19
C THR A 97 11.27 5.97 4.85
N PRO A 98 11.45 4.79 4.21
CA PRO A 98 12.12 4.72 2.92
C PRO A 98 11.27 5.39 1.83
N ASN A 99 11.92 5.92 0.80
CA ASN A 99 11.21 6.48 -0.36
C ASN A 99 10.40 5.42 -1.11
N THR A 100 10.86 4.16 -1.09
CA THR A 100 10.21 3.05 -1.76
C THR A 100 9.97 1.89 -0.80
N ILE A 101 8.75 1.37 -0.79
CA ILE A 101 8.35 0.20 -0.02
C ILE A 101 8.17 -0.97 -0.98
N SER A 102 8.92 -2.04 -0.77
CA SER A 102 8.69 -3.32 -1.45
C SER A 102 7.86 -4.24 -0.57
N TYR A 103 6.90 -4.94 -1.18
CA TYR A 103 6.08 -5.89 -0.45
C TYR A 103 5.69 -7.09 -1.32
N SER A 104 5.37 -8.20 -0.68
CA SER A 104 4.73 -9.36 -1.27
C SER A 104 3.71 -9.93 -0.31
N ALA A 105 2.54 -10.31 -0.81
CA ALA A 105 1.43 -10.80 -0.02
C ALA A 105 0.70 -11.94 -0.71
N LYS A 106 0.24 -12.90 0.09
CA LYS A 106 -0.93 -13.72 -0.21
C LYS A 106 -2.10 -13.03 0.48
N PHE A 107 -3.07 -12.53 -0.29
CA PHE A 107 -4.21 -11.77 0.25
C PHE A 107 -5.50 -12.42 -0.26
N ALA A 108 -6.22 -13.08 0.65
CA ALA A 108 -7.40 -13.89 0.34
C ALA A 108 -8.60 -13.43 1.20
N PRO A 109 -9.16 -12.24 0.94
CA PRO A 109 -10.31 -11.76 1.66
C PRO A 109 -11.60 -12.47 1.20
N SER A 110 -12.53 -12.64 2.12
CA SER A 110 -13.92 -13.00 1.89
C SER A 110 -14.81 -11.85 2.38
N GLY A 111 -15.09 -10.92 1.48
CA GLY A 111 -15.82 -9.68 1.75
C GLY A 111 -14.94 -8.43 1.66
N ASN A 112 -15.29 -7.40 2.44
CA ASN A 112 -14.58 -6.12 2.42
C ASN A 112 -13.27 -6.19 3.23
N ALA A 113 -12.16 -5.96 2.54
CA ALA A 113 -10.84 -5.86 3.13
C ALA A 113 -9.90 -5.13 2.17
N TYR A 114 -8.80 -4.62 2.71
CA TYR A 114 -7.82 -3.81 2.01
C TYR A 114 -6.41 -4.33 2.23
N LEU A 115 -5.57 -4.21 1.20
CA LEU A 115 -4.12 -4.34 1.27
C LEU A 115 -3.52 -3.04 0.74
N SER A 116 -2.86 -2.30 1.63
CA SER A 116 -2.36 -0.95 1.32
C SER A 116 -1.03 -0.67 1.97
N VAL A 117 -0.32 0.30 1.41
CA VAL A 117 0.57 1.12 2.24
C VAL A 117 -0.31 2.13 2.97
N TYR A 118 -0.31 2.07 4.29
CA TYR A 118 -1.11 2.90 5.18
C TYR A 118 -0.18 3.68 6.12
N GLY A 119 -0.45 4.96 6.30
CA GLY A 119 0.29 5.77 7.24
C GLY A 119 -0.53 6.89 7.85
N MET A 120 -0.01 7.41 8.95
CA MET A 120 -0.61 8.52 9.70
C MET A 120 0.47 9.54 10.03
N THR A 121 0.16 10.83 9.87
CA THR A 121 1.02 11.93 10.30
C THR A 121 0.75 12.29 11.76
N ARG A 122 1.76 12.76 12.51
CA ARG A 122 1.62 13.30 13.89
C ARG A 122 1.08 14.72 13.91
N SER A 123 1.36 15.45 12.85
CA SER A 123 0.89 16.80 12.53
C SER A 123 1.10 16.98 11.02
N SER A 124 0.21 17.66 10.33
CA SER A 124 0.41 17.93 8.89
C SER A 124 0.00 19.34 8.51
N PRO A 125 0.78 20.05 7.68
CA PRO A 125 0.37 21.32 7.08
C PRO A 125 -0.95 21.25 6.30
N ALA A 126 -1.30 20.07 5.77
CA ALA A 126 -2.56 19.88 5.04
C ALA A 126 -3.80 19.98 5.93
N ASN A 127 -3.66 19.76 7.25
CA ASN A 127 -4.74 19.91 8.20
C ASN A 127 -4.53 21.19 9.02
N LYS A 128 -5.06 22.30 8.48
CA LYS A 128 -4.87 23.67 9.01
C LYS A 128 -5.25 23.87 10.49
N ASN A 129 -5.95 22.90 11.12
CA ASN A 129 -6.31 22.91 12.53
C ASN A 129 -5.40 22.02 13.40
N GLY A 130 -4.27 21.54 12.87
CA GLY A 130 -3.33 20.66 13.61
C GLY A 130 -3.79 19.20 13.71
N GLY A 131 -4.78 18.78 12.92
CA GLY A 131 -5.25 17.40 12.92
C GLY A 131 -4.32 16.45 12.15
N LEU A 132 -4.47 15.16 12.43
CA LEU A 132 -3.71 14.09 11.76
C LEU A 132 -4.19 13.95 10.31
N VAL A 133 -3.30 13.50 9.42
CA VAL A 133 -3.64 13.04 8.07
C VAL A 133 -3.43 11.53 8.04
N GLU A 134 -4.48 10.79 7.66
CA GLU A 134 -4.36 9.38 7.32
C GLU A 134 -4.16 9.26 5.81
N PHE A 135 -3.28 8.39 5.35
CA PHE A 135 -3.11 8.16 3.93
C PHE A 135 -3.07 6.69 3.56
N TYR A 136 -3.59 6.38 2.38
CA TYR A 136 -3.70 5.03 1.84
C TYR A 136 -3.22 5.01 0.39
N ILE A 137 -2.26 4.13 0.10
CA ILE A 137 -1.93 3.71 -1.26
C ILE A 137 -2.42 2.26 -1.38
N MET A 138 -3.62 2.10 -1.94
CA MET A 138 -4.37 0.86 -2.01
C MET A 138 -3.90 0.03 -3.19
N GLU A 139 -3.28 -1.11 -2.91
CA GLU A 139 -2.70 -1.99 -3.94
C GLU A 139 -3.66 -3.12 -4.33
N ASN A 140 -4.48 -3.58 -3.38
CA ASN A 140 -5.52 -4.58 -3.57
C ASN A 140 -6.67 -4.36 -2.57
N TYR A 141 -7.86 -4.83 -2.92
CA TYR A 141 -9.05 -4.78 -2.09
C TYR A 141 -10.02 -5.91 -2.46
N GLY A 142 -10.85 -6.28 -1.49
CA GLY A 142 -11.89 -7.29 -1.60
C GLY A 142 -13.11 -6.80 -2.39
N THR A 143 -14.29 -6.95 -1.80
CA THR A 143 -15.56 -6.69 -2.49
C THR A 143 -16.00 -5.23 -2.56
N TYR A 144 -15.30 -4.33 -1.86
CA TYR A 144 -15.65 -2.91 -1.83
C TYR A 144 -14.51 -2.07 -2.39
N ASP A 145 -14.85 -1.23 -3.37
CA ASP A 145 -13.91 -0.28 -3.97
C ASP A 145 -13.88 1.02 -3.14
N PRO A 146 -12.76 1.33 -2.46
CA PRO A 146 -12.66 2.50 -1.59
C PRO A 146 -12.74 3.83 -2.35
N SER A 147 -12.53 3.85 -3.67
CA SER A 147 -12.66 5.09 -4.47
C SER A 147 -14.10 5.61 -4.55
N THR A 148 -15.10 4.78 -4.23
CA THR A 148 -16.50 5.21 -4.14
C THR A 148 -16.72 6.32 -3.10
N ALA A 149 -15.84 6.41 -2.09
CA ALA A 149 -15.89 7.45 -1.07
C ALA A 149 -15.48 8.84 -1.58
N PHE A 150 -14.91 8.97 -2.78
CA PHE A 150 -14.47 10.27 -3.33
C PHE A 150 -15.62 11.12 -3.87
N SER A 151 -16.83 10.56 -3.93
CA SER A 151 -18.02 11.30 -4.30
C SER A 151 -18.30 12.44 -3.31
N PRO A 152 -18.70 13.64 -3.80
CA PRO A 152 -19.15 14.73 -2.94
C PRO A 152 -20.29 14.34 -1.99
N THR A 153 -21.11 13.34 -2.37
CA THR A 153 -22.16 12.77 -1.51
C THR A 153 -21.63 12.26 -0.18
N TYR A 154 -20.38 11.79 -0.14
CA TYR A 154 -19.72 11.28 1.06
C TYR A 154 -18.70 12.27 1.64
N SER A 155 -18.83 13.57 1.30
CA SER A 155 -17.82 14.60 1.62
C SER A 155 -16.43 14.28 1.06
N GLY A 156 -16.39 13.54 -0.04
CA GLY A 156 -15.19 13.21 -0.79
C GLY A 156 -14.81 14.28 -1.80
N THR A 157 -13.56 14.21 -2.26
CA THR A 157 -13.06 14.96 -3.40
C THR A 157 -12.32 13.99 -4.31
N ASP A 158 -12.68 13.98 -5.58
CA ASP A 158 -12.09 13.14 -6.60
C ASP A 158 -11.04 13.92 -7.39
N GLY A 159 -9.79 13.46 -7.35
CA GLY A 159 -8.66 14.04 -8.09
C GLY A 159 -8.43 13.37 -9.44
N GLY A 160 -9.29 12.42 -9.84
CA GLY A 160 -9.26 11.75 -11.13
C GLY A 160 -8.38 10.50 -11.16
N LEU A 161 -8.22 9.94 -12.36
CA LEU A 161 -7.39 8.78 -12.62
C LEU A 161 -5.99 9.26 -13.06
N VAL A 162 -4.94 8.71 -12.46
CA VAL A 162 -3.54 9.08 -12.71
C VAL A 162 -2.69 7.82 -12.86
N GLU A 163 -1.79 7.81 -13.83
CA GLU A 163 -0.78 6.76 -13.94
C GLU A 163 0.40 7.06 -13.00
N VAL A 164 0.65 6.16 -12.06
CA VAL A 164 1.77 6.23 -11.10
C VAL A 164 2.22 4.80 -10.78
N ASP A 165 3.51 4.58 -10.59
CA ASP A 165 4.07 3.25 -10.26
C ASP A 165 3.61 2.08 -11.17
N GLY A 166 3.49 2.36 -12.46
CA GLY A 166 3.15 1.38 -13.49
C GLY A 166 1.72 0.84 -13.36
N GLY A 167 0.80 1.65 -12.81
CA GLY A 167 -0.63 1.37 -12.82
C GLY A 167 -1.45 2.66 -12.77
N GLU A 168 -2.73 2.53 -13.09
CA GLU A 168 -3.70 3.60 -12.94
C GLU A 168 -4.25 3.58 -11.50
N TYR A 169 -4.22 4.74 -10.85
CA TYR A 169 -4.80 4.96 -9.52
C TYR A 169 -5.86 6.04 -9.60
N ARG A 170 -7.05 5.77 -9.05
CA ARG A 170 -8.01 6.82 -8.75
C ARG A 170 -7.54 7.52 -7.48
N VAL A 171 -7.29 8.83 -7.54
CA VAL A 171 -6.84 9.60 -6.39
C VAL A 171 -7.98 10.41 -5.81
N GLY A 172 -8.02 10.54 -4.49
CA GLY A 172 -9.09 11.28 -3.83
C GLY A 172 -8.80 11.53 -2.36
N MET A 173 -9.68 12.29 -1.71
CA MET A 173 -9.62 12.55 -0.29
C MET A 173 -11.01 12.58 0.34
N THR A 174 -11.10 12.31 1.63
CA THR A 174 -12.31 12.49 2.44
C THR A 174 -12.00 13.29 3.69
N ARG A 175 -13.02 13.92 4.26
CA ARG A 175 -12.92 14.70 5.50
C ARG A 175 -13.91 14.14 6.50
N HIS A 176 -13.44 13.72 7.65
CA HIS A 176 -14.28 13.19 8.73
C HIS A 176 -14.09 14.01 9.99
N TYR A 177 -15.16 14.28 10.73
CA TYR A 177 -15.04 14.83 12.07
C TYR A 177 -14.96 13.68 13.06
N TYR A 178 -13.86 13.60 13.81
CA TYR A 178 -13.80 12.74 14.98
C TYR A 178 -14.48 13.48 16.14
N TRP A 179 -15.56 12.91 16.68
CA TRP A 179 -16.10 13.37 17.94
C TRP A 179 -15.28 12.72 19.06
N THR A 180 -14.25 13.42 19.54
CA THR A 180 -13.58 13.00 20.77
C THR A 180 -14.56 13.24 21.92
N GLN A 181 -14.93 12.20 22.67
CA GLN A 181 -15.74 12.28 23.90
C GLN A 181 -15.01 12.99 25.07
N LEU A 182 -13.91 13.69 24.81
CA LEU A 182 -13.12 14.41 25.81
C LEU A 182 -13.65 15.87 25.91
N PRO A 183 -14.05 16.33 27.10
CA PRO A 183 -14.46 17.72 27.30
C PRO A 183 -13.32 18.67 26.96
N GLY A 184 -13.54 19.59 26.01
CA GLY A 184 -12.62 20.69 25.71
C GLY A 184 -11.64 20.49 24.54
N THR A 185 -11.63 19.34 23.85
CA THR A 185 -10.71 19.09 22.72
C THR A 185 -11.27 19.42 21.34
N GLY A 186 -12.56 19.76 21.23
CA GLY A 186 -13.20 20.13 19.96
C GLY A 186 -13.26 18.99 18.93
N SER A 187 -14.10 19.14 17.91
CA SER A 187 -14.14 18.20 16.79
C SER A 187 -12.83 18.29 15.99
N SER A 188 -11.98 17.28 16.09
CA SER A 188 -10.78 17.21 15.27
C SER A 188 -11.15 16.63 13.91
N MET A 189 -11.10 17.47 12.89
CA MET A 189 -11.27 17.05 11.50
C MET A 189 -10.06 16.20 11.10
N VAL A 190 -10.30 15.00 10.60
CA VAL A 190 -9.32 14.08 10.04
C VAL A 190 -9.43 14.13 8.53
N LEU A 191 -8.32 14.44 7.87
CA LEU A 191 -8.19 14.36 6.43
C LEU A 191 -7.68 12.96 6.09
N ARG A 192 -8.35 12.27 5.17
CA ARG A 192 -7.86 11.03 4.58
C ARG A 192 -7.55 11.25 3.12
N VAL A 193 -6.38 10.82 2.66
CA VAL A 193 -5.97 10.93 1.27
C VAL A 193 -5.63 9.55 0.71
N TYR A 194 -5.99 9.33 -0.55
CA TYR A 194 -6.01 8.01 -1.14
C TYR A 194 -5.40 8.03 -2.54
N SER A 195 -4.64 6.98 -2.85
CA SER A 195 -4.44 6.46 -4.20
C SER A 195 -5.03 5.05 -4.24
N VAL A 196 -6.03 4.81 -5.08
CA VAL A 196 -6.69 3.50 -5.19
C VAL A 196 -6.36 2.87 -6.52
N ARG A 197 -5.55 1.80 -6.53
CA ARG A 197 -5.18 1.08 -7.76
C ARG A 197 -6.44 0.55 -8.41
N LYS A 198 -6.57 0.74 -9.72
CA LYS A 198 -7.77 0.35 -10.48
C LYS A 198 -8.05 -1.15 -10.32
N GLY A 199 -9.33 -1.51 -10.25
CA GLY A 199 -9.78 -2.87 -9.91
C GLY A 199 -9.28 -3.99 -10.83
N ASP A 200 -9.13 -3.71 -12.13
CA ASP A 200 -8.56 -4.61 -13.15
C ASP A 200 -7.02 -4.70 -13.09
N GLN A 201 -6.39 -3.84 -12.27
CA GLN A 201 -4.96 -3.78 -12.05
C GLN A 201 -4.58 -4.06 -10.59
N LYS A 202 -5.45 -4.62 -9.75
CA LYS A 202 -5.06 -4.94 -8.35
C LYS A 202 -3.83 -5.87 -8.30
N ARG A 203 -2.92 -5.64 -7.35
CA ARG A 203 -1.71 -6.48 -7.16
C ARG A 203 -1.44 -6.76 -5.68
N SER A 204 -0.91 -7.96 -5.42
CA SER A 204 -0.49 -8.38 -4.08
C SER A 204 1.03 -8.45 -3.92
N LYS A 205 1.80 -7.87 -4.82
CA LYS A 205 3.26 -7.74 -4.71
C LYS A 205 3.74 -6.58 -5.57
N GLY A 206 4.77 -5.87 -5.14
CA GLY A 206 5.33 -4.78 -5.94
C GLY A 206 6.21 -3.83 -5.13
N LYS A 207 6.49 -2.69 -5.76
CA LYS A 207 7.15 -1.54 -5.15
C LYS A 207 6.20 -0.35 -5.19
N VAL A 208 6.15 0.41 -4.12
CA VAL A 208 5.38 1.64 -3.97
C VAL A 208 6.38 2.77 -3.70
N ASP A 209 6.45 3.74 -4.61
CA ASP A 209 7.24 4.96 -4.52
C ASP A 209 6.40 6.04 -3.84
N LEU A 210 6.63 6.20 -2.53
CA LEU A 210 5.87 7.13 -1.71
C LEU A 210 5.92 8.55 -2.26
N LYS A 211 7.08 8.97 -2.74
CA LYS A 211 7.28 10.34 -3.21
C LYS A 211 6.37 10.63 -4.41
N LYS A 212 6.25 9.72 -5.37
CA LYS A 212 5.36 9.93 -6.52
C LYS A 212 3.89 10.05 -6.11
N HIS A 213 3.45 9.23 -5.17
CA HIS A 213 2.08 9.31 -4.66
C HIS A 213 1.82 10.63 -3.92
N PHE A 214 2.77 11.07 -3.08
CA PHE A 214 2.64 12.33 -2.35
C PHE A 214 2.67 13.54 -3.28
N ASP A 215 3.53 13.54 -4.29
CA ASP A 215 3.56 14.57 -5.33
C ASP A 215 2.24 14.59 -6.13
N THR A 216 1.71 13.40 -6.48
CA THR A 216 0.40 13.28 -7.14
C THR A 216 -0.72 13.90 -6.29
N TRP A 217 -0.73 13.66 -4.97
CA TRP A 217 -1.74 14.26 -4.08
C TRP A 217 -1.59 15.77 -3.96
N ARG A 218 -0.36 16.29 -3.94
CA ARG A 218 -0.11 17.73 -3.97
C ARG A 218 -0.66 18.35 -5.25
N GLU A 219 -0.42 17.73 -6.40
CA GLU A 219 -0.86 18.24 -7.70
C GLU A 219 -2.37 18.13 -7.92
N LYS A 220 -2.98 17.00 -7.56
CA LYS A 220 -4.39 16.71 -7.88
C LYS A 220 -5.38 17.16 -6.82
N LEU A 221 -4.96 17.20 -5.57
CA LEU A 221 -5.83 17.46 -4.42
C LEU A 221 -5.40 18.68 -3.60
N ASN A 222 -4.25 19.29 -3.93
CA ASN A 222 -3.63 20.35 -3.15
C ASN A 222 -3.40 19.91 -1.68
N VAL A 223 -3.00 18.65 -1.50
CA VAL A 223 -2.69 18.05 -0.20
C VAL A 223 -1.19 17.82 -0.11
N ASP A 224 -0.53 18.54 0.80
CA ASP A 224 0.87 18.30 1.14
C ASP A 224 0.96 17.55 2.47
N ILE A 225 1.30 16.27 2.41
CA ILE A 225 1.28 15.41 3.60
C ILE A 225 2.48 15.66 4.53
N GLY A 226 3.48 16.45 4.12
CA GLY A 226 4.68 16.74 4.90
C GLY A 226 5.85 15.79 4.64
N ALA A 227 6.93 15.99 5.41
CA ALA A 227 8.14 15.17 5.34
C ALA A 227 8.02 13.90 6.21
N SER A 228 8.89 12.91 6.00
CA SER A 228 8.79 11.61 6.67
C SER A 228 8.97 11.69 8.18
N GLU A 229 9.67 12.72 8.68
CA GLU A 229 9.82 13.02 10.10
C GLU A 229 8.49 13.43 10.75
N GLU A 230 7.49 13.83 9.97
CA GLU A 230 6.15 14.17 10.46
C GLU A 230 5.25 12.94 10.60
N PHE A 231 5.70 11.77 10.15
CA PHE A 231 4.92 10.54 10.21
C PHE A 231 4.95 9.92 11.62
N ASP A 232 3.77 9.45 12.07
CA ASP A 232 3.64 8.61 13.24
C ASP A 232 4.04 7.18 12.86
N PHE A 233 3.50 6.66 11.77
CA PHE A 233 3.96 5.41 11.17
C PHE A 233 3.62 5.33 9.69
N VAL A 234 4.33 4.44 9.00
CA VAL A 234 4.00 3.96 7.65
C VAL A 234 4.18 2.45 7.62
N ILE A 235 3.11 1.72 7.33
CA ILE A 235 3.09 0.26 7.31
C ILE A 235 2.48 -0.26 6.02
N VAL A 236 2.85 -1.48 5.63
CA VAL A 236 1.98 -2.27 4.75
C VAL A 236 0.93 -2.90 5.65
N ALA A 237 -0.33 -2.53 5.44
CA ALA A 237 -1.45 -2.89 6.28
C ALA A 237 -2.41 -3.83 5.56
N VAL A 238 -3.00 -4.72 6.34
CA VAL A 238 -4.25 -5.39 6.01
C VAL A 238 -5.34 -4.81 6.91
N GLU A 239 -6.44 -4.38 6.31
CA GLU A 239 -7.63 -3.88 7.01
C GLU A 239 -8.83 -4.73 6.60
N GLY A 240 -9.73 -5.02 7.54
CA GLY A 240 -10.93 -5.81 7.26
C GLY A 240 -12.14 -5.20 7.96
N TYR A 241 -13.23 -5.08 7.22
CA TYR A 241 -14.48 -4.50 7.69
C TYR A 241 -15.65 -5.43 7.40
N GLN A 242 -16.39 -5.84 8.42
CA GLN A 242 -17.59 -6.69 8.28
C GLN A 242 -17.34 -7.95 7.42
N SER A 243 -16.19 -8.59 7.61
CA SER A 243 -15.70 -9.62 6.69
C SER A 243 -14.94 -10.76 7.37
N SER A 244 -14.47 -11.71 6.57
CA SER A 244 -13.54 -12.78 6.96
C SER A 244 -12.38 -12.85 5.95
N GLY A 245 -11.30 -13.54 6.27
CA GLY A 245 -10.22 -13.78 5.34
C GLY A 245 -8.88 -14.10 6.00
N GLU A 246 -7.85 -14.21 5.17
CA GLU A 246 -6.49 -14.39 5.60
C GLU A 246 -5.50 -13.63 4.71
N ALA A 247 -4.38 -13.23 5.31
CA ALA A 247 -3.27 -12.63 4.60
C ALA A 247 -1.92 -13.02 5.22
N GLU A 248 -0.94 -13.23 4.37
CA GLU A 248 0.47 -13.43 4.70
C GLU A 248 1.25 -12.37 3.93
N VAL A 249 1.98 -11.50 4.63
CA VAL A 249 2.62 -10.32 4.04
C VAL A 249 4.07 -10.26 4.45
N VAL A 250 4.95 -9.90 3.52
CA VAL A 250 6.36 -9.60 3.74
C VAL A 250 6.63 -8.18 3.28
N VAL A 251 7.18 -7.38 4.19
CA VAL A 251 7.57 -5.99 3.95
C VAL A 251 9.09 -5.87 3.89
N ALA A 252 9.58 -5.09 2.94
CA ALA A 252 10.99 -4.73 2.83
C ALA A 252 11.12 -3.25 2.40
N GLY A 253 11.91 -2.47 3.13
CA GLY A 253 12.36 -1.17 2.65
C GLY A 253 13.52 -1.33 1.66
N VAL A 254 13.58 -0.45 0.66
CA VAL A 254 14.73 -0.33 -0.25
C VAL A 254 15.19 1.11 -0.32
#